data_AF-A0A9E5I1H3-F1
#
_entry.id   AF-A0A9E5I1H3-F1
#
_cell.length_a   1.000
_cell.length_b   1.000
_cell.length_c   1.000
_cell.angle_alpha   90.00
_cell.angle_beta   90.00
_cell.angle_gamma   90.00
#
_symmetry.space_group_name_H-M   'P 1'
#
loop_
_entity.id
_entity.type
_entity.pdbx_description
1 polymer ?
#
loop_
_entity_poly.entity_id
_entity_poly.type
_entity_poly.pdbx_seq_one_letter_code
_entity_poly.pdbx_strand_id
1 'polypeptide(L)'
;GFIIFIIWALATRTKKVALGFLAITIATSLVFPAFLVARNTAATGQAYISTNLGVTMRIGAGPGATGGYGNGGSDLVCPESEGSAADKDNAVVRCVIDWYLENPGEATSLVLRKAVFYWSPWFGPVANGTMARNPWNQNHPLKSTAQNQQGYDLIFGTIGKVVSWLWLLSTIGFMLFGFWILWRANGLERLLGVTALAVIIINMLVSMATIGDHRFRLPVAGLSLFLQGVGLAWAFSKRVRRSITGEEKLLWKSLTRTTNLPV
;
A
#
# COMPACT_ATOMS: atom_id res chain seq x y z
N GLY A 1 -9.11 -1.12 7.23
CA GLY A 1 -10.32 -1.40 8.03
C GLY A 1 -11.09 -0.13 8.31
N PHE A 2 -10.57 0.76 9.15
CA PHE A 2 -11.23 1.99 9.62
C PHE A 2 -11.93 2.82 8.53
N ILE A 3 -11.19 3.20 7.48
CA ILE A 3 -11.71 4.02 6.38
C ILE A 3 -12.85 3.34 5.62
N ILE A 4 -12.79 2.01 5.48
CA ILE A 4 -13.83 1.22 4.81
C ILE A 4 -15.15 1.32 5.58
N PHE A 5 -15.09 1.17 6.89
CA PHE A 5 -16.27 1.27 7.75
C PHE A 5 -16.81 2.69 7.83
N ILE A 6 -15.96 3.72 7.80
CA ILE A 6 -16.38 5.13 7.75
C ILE A 6 -17.16 5.41 6.48
N ILE A 7 -16.55 5.11 5.33
CA ILE A 7 -17.13 5.38 4.02
C ILE A 7 -18.47 4.62 3.87
N TRP A 8 -18.52 3.35 4.31
CA TRP A 8 -19.75 2.57 4.33
C TRP A 8 -20.81 3.14 5.28
N ALA A 9 -20.45 3.46 6.52
CA ALA A 9 -21.40 3.94 7.52
C ALA A 9 -22.01 5.29 7.13
N LEU A 10 -21.20 6.21 6.59
CA LEU A 10 -21.67 7.49 6.08
C LEU A 10 -22.57 7.34 4.85
N ALA A 11 -22.33 6.35 4.00
CA ALA A 11 -23.11 6.13 2.79
C ALA A 11 -24.43 5.39 3.00
N THR A 12 -24.55 4.57 4.06
CA THR A 12 -25.68 3.64 4.21
C THR A 12 -26.52 3.82 5.47
N ARG A 13 -26.03 4.54 6.48
CA ARG A 13 -26.69 4.66 7.79
C ARG A 13 -27.00 6.10 8.15
N THR A 14 -27.94 6.28 9.08
CA THR A 14 -28.21 7.60 9.67
C THR A 14 -26.98 8.10 10.42
N LYS A 15 -26.79 9.42 10.48
CA LYS A 15 -25.62 10.05 11.13
C LYS A 15 -25.35 9.53 12.54
N LYS A 16 -26.41 9.24 13.31
CA LYS A 16 -26.30 8.70 14.69
C LYS A 16 -25.71 7.29 14.73
N VAL A 17 -26.17 6.39 13.85
CA VAL A 17 -25.64 5.02 13.75
C VAL A 17 -24.22 5.04 13.17
N ALA A 18 -23.96 5.90 12.18
CA ALA A 18 -22.63 6.06 11.61
C ALA A 18 -21.61 6.53 12.65
N LEU A 19 -22.00 7.47 13.52
CA LEU A 19 -21.16 7.95 14.63
C LEU A 19 -20.86 6.84 15.65
N GLY A 20 -21.86 6.04 16.01
CA GLY A 20 -21.67 4.88 16.91
C GLY A 20 -20.70 3.85 16.32
N PHE A 21 -20.85 3.52 15.03
CA PHE A 21 -19.94 2.61 14.32
C PHE A 21 -18.52 3.17 14.22
N LEU A 22 -18.39 4.47 13.93
CA LEU A 22 -17.10 5.16 13.91
C LEU A 22 -16.41 5.01 15.27
N ALA A 23 -17.11 5.32 16.36
CA ALA A 23 -16.57 5.23 17.71
C ALA A 23 -16.07 3.81 18.03
N ILE A 24 -16.86 2.78 17.72
CA ILE A 24 -16.47 1.37 17.91
C ILE A 24 -15.24 1.02 17.07
N THR A 25 -15.17 1.49 15.83
CA THR A 25 -14.06 1.17 14.93
C THR A 25 -12.76 1.86 15.38
N ILE A 26 -12.84 3.10 15.88
CA ILE A 26 -11.71 3.79 16.52
C ILE A 26 -11.27 2.99 17.75
N ALA A 27 -12.21 2.69 18.65
CA ALA A 27 -11.92 1.99 19.89
C ALA A 27 -11.21 0.64 19.63
N THR A 28 -11.73 -0.16 18.70
CA THR A 28 -11.11 -1.45 18.33
C THR A 28 -9.75 -1.29 17.66
N SER A 29 -9.56 -0.26 16.82
CA SER A 29 -8.27 0.01 16.16
C SER A 29 -7.18 0.46 17.15
N LEU A 30 -7.57 1.04 18.29
CA LEU A 30 -6.65 1.49 19.34
C LEU A 30 -6.20 0.37 20.30
N VAL A 31 -6.92 -0.77 20.35
CA VAL A 31 -6.58 -1.89 21.24
C VAL A 31 -5.16 -2.40 21.00
N PHE A 32 -4.78 -2.60 19.73
CA PHE A 32 -3.47 -3.15 19.41
C PHE A 32 -2.31 -2.17 19.72
N PRO A 33 -2.35 -0.89 19.29
CA PRO A 33 -1.38 0.10 19.73
C PRO A 33 -1.30 0.24 21.26
N ALA A 34 -2.43 0.27 21.96
CA ALA A 34 -2.46 0.37 23.42
C ALA A 34 -1.79 -0.83 24.09
N PHE A 35 -2.03 -2.05 23.59
CA PHE A 35 -1.37 -3.25 24.08
C PHE A 35 0.15 -3.20 23.86
N LEU A 36 0.60 -2.75 22.69
CA LEU A 36 2.04 -2.60 22.41
C LEU A 36 2.71 -1.56 23.32
N VAL A 37 2.04 -0.42 23.55
CA VAL A 37 2.52 0.60 24.50
C VAL A 37 2.59 0.02 25.92
N ALA A 38 1.54 -0.65 26.39
CA ALA A 38 1.53 -1.27 27.72
C ALA A 38 2.65 -2.31 27.88
N ARG A 39 2.86 -3.16 26.86
CA ARG A 39 3.96 -4.13 26.82
C ARG A 39 5.32 -3.43 26.92
N ASN A 40 5.53 -2.37 26.15
CA ASN A 40 6.81 -1.66 26.11
C ASN A 40 7.06 -0.88 27.41
N THR A 41 6.03 -0.28 28.00
CA THR A 41 6.13 0.36 29.31
C THR A 41 6.51 -0.65 30.39
N ALA A 42 5.90 -1.84 30.39
CA ALA A 42 6.26 -2.90 31.35
C ALA A 42 7.68 -3.46 31.14
N ALA A 43 8.13 -3.57 29.88
CA ALA A 43 9.43 -4.16 29.56
C ALA A 43 10.62 -3.18 29.66
N THR A 44 10.40 -1.89 29.37
CA THR A 44 11.48 -0.90 29.21
C THR A 44 11.25 0.40 30.00
N GLY A 45 10.09 0.55 30.64
CA GLY A 45 9.70 1.78 31.35
C GLY A 45 9.22 2.91 30.44
N GLN A 46 9.00 2.66 29.14
CA GLN A 46 8.76 3.71 28.15
C GLN A 46 7.52 3.45 27.28
N ALA A 47 6.76 4.52 27.04
CA ALA A 47 5.48 4.47 26.33
C ALA A 47 5.64 4.76 24.83
N TYR A 48 6.05 3.75 24.05
CA TYR A 48 6.15 3.83 22.58
C TYR A 48 5.59 2.57 21.91
N ILE A 49 5.24 2.66 20.61
CA ILE A 49 4.81 1.51 19.80
C ILE A 49 6.02 0.82 19.16
N SER A 50 6.88 1.59 18.52
CA SER A 50 8.09 1.13 17.81
C SER A 50 9.12 2.26 17.76
N THR A 51 10.41 1.89 17.70
CA THR A 51 11.56 2.80 17.61
C THR A 51 12.40 2.49 16.37
N ASN A 52 11.73 2.14 15.27
CA ASN A 52 12.39 1.77 14.01
C ASN A 52 12.00 2.69 12.85
N LEU A 53 11.15 3.70 13.09
CA LEU A 53 10.64 4.55 12.03
C LEU A 53 11.74 5.45 11.48
N GLY A 54 12.49 6.11 12.37
CA GLY A 54 13.61 6.99 12.00
C GLY A 54 14.68 6.23 11.23
N VAL A 55 15.08 5.06 11.72
CA VAL A 55 16.04 4.19 10.99
C VAL A 55 15.51 3.80 9.61
N THR A 56 14.23 3.43 9.52
CA THR A 56 13.60 3.05 8.24
C THR A 56 13.54 4.21 7.25
N MET A 57 13.14 5.39 7.72
CA MET A 57 13.10 6.61 6.91
C MET A 57 14.50 6.98 6.41
N ARG A 58 15.50 6.90 7.29
CA ARG A 58 16.90 7.22 6.98
C ARG A 58 17.45 6.34 5.86
N ILE A 59 17.21 5.02 5.88
CA ILE A 59 17.70 4.09 4.82
C ILE A 59 17.35 4.58 3.41
N GLY A 60 16.16 5.15 3.24
CA GLY A 60 15.68 5.59 1.94
C GLY A 60 15.79 7.10 1.68
N ALA A 61 16.47 7.87 2.53
CA ALA A 61 16.58 9.33 2.44
C ALA A 61 18.06 9.75 2.48
N GLY A 62 18.39 10.97 2.05
CA GLY A 62 19.76 11.47 2.10
C GLY A 62 20.52 11.42 0.78
N PRO A 63 21.72 12.03 0.75
CA PRO A 63 22.62 11.99 -0.39
C PRO A 63 22.95 10.54 -0.77
N GLY A 64 22.99 10.25 -2.08
CA GLY A 64 23.30 8.91 -2.60
C GLY A 64 22.21 7.86 -2.39
N ALA A 65 21.12 8.17 -1.67
CA ALA A 65 20.05 7.21 -1.44
C ALA A 65 19.31 6.85 -2.74
N THR A 66 18.86 5.61 -2.83
CA THR A 66 18.04 5.15 -3.97
C THR A 66 16.54 5.30 -3.72
N GLY A 67 16.14 5.50 -2.47
CA GLY A 67 14.74 5.52 -2.02
C GLY A 67 14.28 4.23 -1.35
N GLY A 68 14.98 3.11 -1.61
CA GLY A 68 14.72 1.78 -1.06
C GLY A 68 15.94 1.18 -0.38
N TYR A 69 15.98 -0.14 -0.22
CA TYR A 69 17.16 -0.84 0.28
C TYR A 69 18.25 -0.85 -0.81
N GLY A 70 19.48 -0.49 -0.45
CA GLY A 70 20.63 -0.45 -1.36
C GLY A 70 21.91 -0.96 -0.70
N ASN A 71 22.95 -1.22 -1.51
CA ASN A 71 24.24 -1.72 -1.04
C ASN A 71 25.15 -0.64 -0.43
N GLY A 72 24.73 0.63 -0.46
CA GLY A 72 25.27 1.71 0.36
C GLY A 72 24.11 2.27 1.19
N GLY A 73 24.26 2.34 2.50
CA GLY A 73 23.30 3.03 3.35
C GLY A 73 23.18 4.50 2.96
N SER A 74 22.17 5.20 3.45
CA SER A 74 22.12 6.65 3.28
C SER A 74 23.36 7.31 3.89
N ASP A 75 23.96 8.25 3.18
CA ASP A 75 25.04 9.09 3.74
C ASP A 75 24.48 10.19 4.67
N LEU A 76 23.18 10.15 4.99
CA LEU A 76 22.54 11.07 5.92
C LEU A 76 23.02 10.81 7.36
N VAL A 77 23.93 11.65 7.81
CA VAL A 77 24.37 11.71 9.20
C VAL A 77 23.37 12.54 9.99
N CYS A 78 22.62 11.89 10.88
CA CYS A 78 21.75 12.56 11.84
C CYS A 78 22.47 12.73 13.17
N PRO A 79 22.22 13.83 13.90
CA PRO A 79 22.86 14.08 15.18
C PRO A 79 22.54 12.96 16.17
N GLU A 80 23.54 12.59 16.95
CA GLU A 80 23.31 11.74 18.12
C GLU A 80 22.45 12.53 19.11
N SER A 81 21.43 11.87 19.65
CA SER A 81 20.57 12.44 20.68
C SER A 81 20.66 11.59 21.94
N GLU A 82 20.66 12.27 23.08
CA GLU A 82 20.57 11.63 24.39
C GLU A 82 19.12 11.29 24.73
N GLY A 83 18.93 10.38 25.68
CA GLY A 83 17.60 9.98 26.16
C GLY A 83 17.18 8.58 25.71
N SER A 84 15.86 8.39 25.66
CA SER A 84 15.23 7.09 25.41
C SER A 84 15.46 6.57 24.00
N ALA A 85 15.20 5.27 23.78
CA ALA A 85 15.21 4.72 22.42
C ALA A 85 14.18 5.43 21.51
N ALA A 86 13.07 5.91 22.08
CA ALA A 86 12.06 6.69 21.37
C ALA A 86 12.53 8.11 21.04
N ASP A 87 13.23 8.78 21.97
CA ASP A 87 13.82 10.11 21.74
C ASP A 87 14.84 10.04 20.60
N LYS A 88 15.67 9.01 20.61
CA LYS A 88 16.65 8.73 19.56
C LYS A 88 15.99 8.52 18.19
N ASP A 89 14.97 7.67 18.12
CA ASP A 89 14.26 7.42 16.86
C ASP A 89 13.56 8.69 16.34
N ASN A 90 12.90 9.44 17.23
CA ASN A 90 12.24 10.71 16.90
C ASN A 90 13.22 11.78 16.39
N ALA A 91 14.43 11.86 16.96
CA ALA A 91 15.47 12.75 16.48
C ALA A 91 15.90 12.41 15.05
N VAL A 92 16.04 11.11 14.72
CA VAL A 92 16.31 10.68 13.34
C VAL A 92 15.14 10.99 12.41
N VAL A 93 13.89 10.80 12.84
CA VAL A 93 12.70 11.18 12.03
C VAL A 93 12.74 12.66 11.69
N ARG A 94 12.99 13.53 12.67
CA ARG A 94 13.09 15.00 12.46
C ARG A 94 14.20 15.33 11.48
N CYS A 95 15.41 14.81 11.70
CA CYS A 95 16.54 14.98 10.80
C CYS A 95 16.21 14.60 9.34
N VAL A 96 15.51 13.48 9.11
CA VAL A 96 15.10 13.07 7.75
C VAL A 96 14.06 14.03 7.16
N ILE A 97 13.10 14.49 7.95
CA ILE A 97 12.09 15.47 7.51
C ILE A 97 12.76 16.79 7.14
N ASP A 98 13.65 17.30 8.00
CA ASP A 98 14.40 18.53 7.76
C ASP A 98 15.22 18.42 6.47
N TRP A 99 15.90 17.29 6.27
CA TRP A 99 16.64 17.04 5.03
C TRP A 99 15.74 17.07 3.79
N TYR A 100 14.53 16.49 3.84
CA TYR A 100 13.60 16.56 2.71
C TYR A 100 13.12 17.99 2.42
N LEU A 101 12.93 18.81 3.46
CA LEU A 101 12.51 20.21 3.33
C LEU A 101 13.64 21.08 2.75
N GLU A 102 14.89 20.82 3.14
CA GLU A 102 16.07 21.51 2.64
C GLU A 102 16.45 21.08 1.21
N ASN A 103 16.10 19.85 0.81
CA ASN A 103 16.50 19.25 -0.48
C ASN A 103 15.28 18.81 -1.33
N PRO A 104 14.37 19.72 -1.70
CA PRO A 104 13.08 19.35 -2.31
C PRO A 104 13.23 18.63 -3.67
N GLY A 105 14.28 18.96 -4.44
CA GLY A 105 14.55 18.31 -5.74
C GLY A 105 14.93 16.84 -5.58
N GLU A 106 15.87 16.54 -4.68
CA GLU A 106 16.27 15.17 -4.38
C GLU A 106 15.15 14.39 -3.69
N ALA A 107 14.46 15.02 -2.75
CA ALA A 107 13.29 14.47 -2.07
C ALA A 107 12.23 14.01 -3.08
N THR A 108 11.92 14.83 -4.08
CA THR A 108 10.93 14.50 -5.12
C THR A 108 11.37 13.30 -5.95
N SER A 109 12.64 13.25 -6.38
CA SER A 109 13.19 12.10 -7.10
C SER A 109 13.11 10.81 -6.27
N LEU A 110 13.44 10.90 -4.97
CA LEU A 110 13.35 9.76 -4.05
C LEU A 110 11.90 9.29 -3.88
N VAL A 111 10.94 10.20 -3.70
CA VAL A 111 9.52 9.86 -3.61
C VAL A 111 9.03 9.14 -4.86
N LEU A 112 9.42 9.60 -6.06
CA LEU A 112 9.07 8.94 -7.32
C LEU A 112 9.69 7.54 -7.44
N ARG A 113 10.96 7.37 -7.05
CA ARG A 113 11.61 6.05 -7.01
C ARG A 113 10.93 5.12 -6.01
N LYS A 114 10.54 5.62 -4.83
CA LYS A 114 9.78 4.85 -3.83
C LYS A 114 8.42 4.41 -4.37
N ALA A 115 7.75 5.27 -5.14
CA ALA A 115 6.50 4.91 -5.82
C ALA A 115 6.71 3.75 -6.82
N VAL A 116 7.79 3.81 -7.61
CA VAL A 116 8.17 2.73 -8.54
C VAL A 116 8.44 1.43 -7.77
N PHE A 117 9.22 1.49 -6.69
CA PHE A 117 9.52 0.32 -5.86
C PHE A 117 8.28 -0.27 -5.19
N TYR A 118 7.33 0.55 -4.76
CA TYR A 118 6.07 0.06 -4.20
C TYR A 118 5.26 -0.79 -5.21
N TRP A 119 5.27 -0.38 -6.49
CA TRP A 119 4.54 -1.08 -7.55
C TRP A 119 5.36 -2.12 -8.31
N SER A 120 6.66 -2.22 -8.05
CA SER A 120 7.55 -3.13 -8.75
C SER A 120 7.10 -4.60 -8.64
N PRO A 121 7.55 -5.47 -9.55
CA PRO A 121 7.47 -6.91 -9.31
C PRO A 121 8.27 -7.29 -8.05
N TRP A 122 8.00 -8.47 -7.50
CA TRP A 122 8.71 -9.01 -6.34
C TRP A 122 10.09 -9.58 -6.68
N PHE A 123 10.35 -9.81 -7.97
CA PHE A 123 11.61 -10.29 -8.52
C PHE A 123 11.87 -9.63 -9.87
N GLY A 124 13.13 -9.33 -10.17
CA GLY A 124 13.56 -8.69 -11.42
C GLY A 124 14.27 -7.34 -11.23
N PRO A 125 14.69 -6.69 -12.32
CA PRO A 125 15.61 -5.55 -12.29
C PRO A 125 15.04 -4.24 -11.74
N VAL A 126 13.71 -4.10 -11.66
CA VAL A 126 13.05 -2.93 -11.05
C VAL A 126 12.63 -3.23 -9.60
N ALA A 127 12.80 -4.48 -9.14
CA ALA A 127 12.41 -4.88 -7.80
C ALA A 127 13.35 -4.27 -6.75
N ASN A 128 12.77 -3.55 -5.78
CA ASN A 128 13.49 -3.11 -4.58
C ASN A 128 12.66 -3.41 -3.35
N GLY A 129 13.27 -4.10 -2.38
CA GLY A 129 12.57 -4.52 -1.18
C GLY A 129 13.13 -5.79 -0.58
N THR A 130 12.49 -6.22 0.50
CA THR A 130 12.95 -7.37 1.30
C THR A 130 12.34 -8.70 0.86
N MET A 131 11.49 -8.74 -0.18
CA MET A 131 10.93 -10.01 -0.66
C MET A 131 11.96 -10.93 -1.31
N ALA A 132 13.17 -10.45 -1.61
CA ALA A 132 14.27 -11.34 -2.00
C ALA A 132 14.53 -12.43 -0.94
N ARG A 133 14.25 -12.14 0.34
CA ARG A 133 14.40 -13.05 1.49
C ARG A 133 13.15 -13.90 1.77
N ASN A 134 12.08 -13.72 1.00
CA ASN A 134 10.83 -14.46 1.16
C ASN A 134 11.01 -15.93 0.71
N PRO A 135 10.50 -16.93 1.46
CA PRO A 135 10.44 -18.32 1.00
C PRO A 135 9.85 -18.50 -0.40
N TRP A 136 8.86 -17.69 -0.78
CA TRP A 136 8.27 -17.73 -2.12
C TRP A 136 9.25 -17.33 -3.24
N ASN A 137 10.24 -16.47 -2.94
CA ASN A 137 11.31 -16.16 -3.89
C ASN A 137 12.29 -17.33 -4.04
N GLN A 138 12.49 -18.13 -2.98
CA GLN A 138 13.37 -19.30 -3.05
C GLN A 138 12.85 -20.37 -4.01
N ASN A 139 11.53 -20.49 -4.12
CA ASN A 139 10.85 -21.43 -5.02
C ASN A 139 10.42 -20.78 -6.35
N HIS A 140 10.93 -19.59 -6.68
CA HIS A 140 10.53 -18.88 -7.89
C HIS A 140 11.14 -19.54 -9.14
N PRO A 141 10.35 -19.84 -10.19
CA PRO A 141 10.83 -20.58 -11.36
C PRO A 141 11.96 -19.86 -12.12
N LEU A 142 11.98 -18.53 -12.10
CA LEU A 142 13.05 -17.74 -12.74
C LEU A 142 14.35 -17.69 -11.91
N LYS A 143 14.34 -18.13 -10.65
CA LYS A 143 15.53 -18.05 -9.80
C LYS A 143 16.59 -19.07 -10.21
N SER A 144 16.19 -20.28 -10.61
CA SER A 144 17.10 -21.28 -11.17
C SER A 144 17.67 -20.83 -12.52
N THR A 145 16.86 -20.16 -13.35
CA THR A 145 17.30 -19.58 -14.63
C THR A 145 18.35 -18.48 -14.43
N ALA A 146 18.27 -17.69 -13.36
CA ALA A 146 19.24 -16.63 -13.09
C ALA A 146 20.62 -17.11 -12.59
N GLN A 147 20.85 -18.42 -12.45
CA GLN A 147 22.11 -18.98 -11.94
C GLN A 147 23.22 -19.04 -13.00
N ASN A 148 22.88 -19.03 -14.28
CA ASN A 148 23.85 -18.95 -15.37
C ASN A 148 23.90 -17.53 -15.94
N GLN A 149 25.04 -17.15 -16.55
CA GLN A 149 25.24 -15.79 -17.07
C GLN A 149 24.18 -15.41 -18.11
N GLN A 150 23.84 -16.32 -19.03
CA GLN A 150 22.83 -16.08 -20.07
C GLN A 150 21.44 -15.82 -19.49
N GLY A 151 21.01 -16.60 -18.50
CA GLY A 151 19.71 -16.42 -17.86
C GLY A 151 19.67 -15.22 -16.92
N TYR A 152 20.79 -14.90 -16.27
CA TYR A 152 20.94 -13.63 -15.55
C TYR A 152 20.77 -12.44 -16.48
N ASP A 153 21.44 -12.43 -17.63
CA ASP A 153 21.35 -11.34 -18.62
C ASP A 153 19.95 -11.25 -19.24
N LEU A 154 19.24 -12.37 -19.41
CA LEU A 154 17.85 -12.36 -19.84
C LEU A 154 16.93 -11.68 -18.81
N ILE A 155 17.11 -12.01 -17.52
CA ILE A 155 16.22 -11.57 -16.43
C ILE A 155 16.56 -10.15 -15.96
N PHE A 156 17.83 -9.78 -15.89
CA PHE A 156 18.29 -8.48 -15.38
C PHE A 156 18.76 -7.51 -16.47
N GLY A 157 18.91 -7.99 -17.71
CA GLY A 157 19.17 -7.15 -18.88
C GLY A 157 17.92 -6.44 -19.40
N THR A 158 18.00 -5.98 -20.66
CA THR A 158 16.99 -5.11 -21.27
C THR A 158 15.60 -5.75 -21.32
N ILE A 159 15.51 -7.04 -21.67
CA ILE A 159 14.24 -7.76 -21.77
C ILE A 159 13.53 -7.79 -20.41
N GLY A 160 14.22 -8.22 -19.36
CA GLY A 160 13.64 -8.25 -18.02
C GLY A 160 13.26 -6.88 -17.48
N LYS A 161 13.99 -5.80 -17.86
CA LYS A 161 13.58 -4.42 -17.56
C LYS A 161 12.26 -4.08 -18.23
N VAL A 162 12.09 -4.38 -19.51
CA VAL A 162 10.83 -4.16 -20.25
C VAL A 162 9.69 -4.93 -19.60
N VAL A 163 9.88 -6.21 -19.28
CA VAL A 163 8.86 -7.04 -18.61
C VAL A 163 8.49 -6.48 -17.23
N SER A 164 9.48 -6.02 -16.47
CA SER A 164 9.24 -5.44 -15.13
C SER A 164 8.43 -4.14 -15.20
N TRP A 165 8.73 -3.28 -16.18
CA TRP A 165 7.95 -2.06 -16.42
C TRP A 165 6.55 -2.35 -16.94
N LEU A 166 6.40 -3.34 -17.84
CA LEU A 166 5.10 -3.78 -18.30
C LEU A 166 4.25 -4.28 -17.12
N TRP A 167 4.81 -5.11 -16.23
CA TRP A 167 4.14 -5.57 -15.02
C TRP A 167 3.65 -4.39 -14.16
N LEU A 168 4.53 -3.44 -13.86
CA LEU A 168 4.22 -2.27 -13.05
C LEU A 168 3.07 -1.47 -13.67
N LEU A 169 3.20 -1.12 -14.96
CA LEU A 169 2.23 -0.30 -15.67
C LEU A 169 0.89 -1.01 -15.87
N SER A 170 0.90 -2.32 -16.19
CA SER A 170 -0.33 -3.11 -16.29
C SER A 170 -1.05 -3.23 -14.96
N THR A 171 -0.31 -3.44 -13.86
CA THR A 171 -0.90 -3.50 -12.51
C THR A 171 -1.65 -2.22 -12.18
N ILE A 172 -1.00 -1.07 -12.38
CA ILE A 172 -1.60 0.24 -12.13
C ILE A 172 -2.76 0.50 -13.11
N GLY A 173 -2.55 0.22 -14.39
CA GLY A 173 -3.53 0.45 -15.45
C GLY A 173 -4.83 -0.33 -15.24
N PHE A 174 -4.75 -1.65 -15.01
CA PHE A 174 -5.95 -2.45 -14.76
C PHE A 174 -6.64 -2.09 -13.44
N MET A 175 -5.88 -1.73 -12.41
CA MET A 175 -6.44 -1.26 -11.15
C MET A 175 -7.25 0.03 -11.33
N LEU A 176 -6.67 1.03 -12.00
CA LEU A 176 -7.34 2.30 -12.28
C LEU A 176 -8.54 2.10 -13.22
N PHE A 177 -8.42 1.19 -14.18
CA PHE A 177 -9.52 0.85 -15.08
C PHE A 177 -10.70 0.21 -14.35
N GLY A 178 -10.45 -0.75 -13.47
CA GLY A 178 -11.50 -1.35 -12.63
C GLY A 178 -12.14 -0.33 -11.68
N PHE A 179 -11.35 0.55 -11.08
CA PHE A 179 -11.88 1.67 -10.31
C PHE A 179 -12.78 2.57 -11.16
N TRP A 180 -12.35 2.95 -12.35
CA TRP A 180 -13.12 3.80 -13.26
C TRP A 180 -14.45 3.15 -13.67
N ILE A 181 -14.48 1.83 -13.87
CA ILE A 181 -15.72 1.08 -14.11
C ILE A 181 -16.67 1.18 -12.93
N LEU A 182 -16.19 0.90 -11.71
CA LEU A 182 -16.99 0.99 -10.49
C LEU A 182 -17.48 2.42 -10.23
N TRP A 183 -16.66 3.42 -10.54
CA TRP A 183 -17.03 4.83 -10.42
C TRP A 183 -18.22 5.19 -11.31
N ARG A 184 -18.26 4.67 -12.54
CA ARG A 184 -19.37 4.89 -13.49
C ARG A 184 -20.66 4.15 -13.12
N ALA A 185 -20.54 2.99 -12.46
CA ALA A 185 -21.68 2.20 -11.98
C ALA A 185 -22.52 2.93 -10.91
N ASN A 186 -21.92 3.95 -10.27
CA ASN A 186 -22.51 4.74 -9.19
C ASN A 186 -22.90 3.88 -7.96
N GLY A 187 -23.65 4.42 -7.00
CA GLY A 187 -24.21 3.64 -5.90
C GLY A 187 -23.19 2.91 -5.02
N LEU A 188 -23.44 1.63 -4.73
CA LEU A 188 -22.60 0.80 -3.86
C LEU A 188 -21.28 0.43 -4.53
N GLU A 189 -21.28 0.23 -5.84
CA GLU A 189 -20.13 -0.11 -6.65
C GLU A 189 -19.09 1.00 -6.59
N ARG A 190 -19.54 2.26 -6.78
CA ARG A 190 -18.66 3.43 -6.62
C ARG A 190 -18.08 3.52 -5.22
N LEU A 191 -18.89 3.23 -4.21
CA LEU A 191 -18.44 3.22 -2.81
C LEU A 191 -17.33 2.20 -2.57
N LEU A 192 -17.50 0.97 -3.09
CA LEU A 192 -16.50 -0.09 -3.01
C LEU A 192 -15.21 0.30 -3.74
N GLY A 193 -15.33 0.86 -4.95
CA GLY A 193 -14.19 1.32 -5.74
C GLY A 193 -13.39 2.41 -5.03
N VAL A 194 -14.06 3.46 -4.54
CA VAL A 194 -13.43 4.57 -3.80
C VAL A 194 -12.75 4.07 -2.55
N THR A 195 -13.42 3.20 -1.81
CA THR A 195 -12.89 2.65 -0.57
C THR A 195 -11.64 1.81 -0.80
N ALA A 196 -11.67 0.92 -1.80
CA ALA A 196 -10.53 0.10 -2.16
C ALA A 196 -9.34 0.96 -2.60
N LEU A 197 -9.57 1.93 -3.52
CA LEU A 197 -8.51 2.79 -4.02
C LEU A 197 -7.93 3.69 -2.92
N ALA A 198 -8.76 4.26 -2.04
CA ALA A 198 -8.31 5.11 -0.94
C ALA A 198 -7.34 4.37 -0.01
N VAL A 199 -7.66 3.12 0.37
CA VAL A 199 -6.78 2.31 1.22
C VAL A 199 -5.46 2.00 0.52
N ILE A 200 -5.49 1.70 -0.77
CA ILE A 200 -4.28 1.43 -1.56
C ILE A 200 -3.39 2.67 -1.64
N ILE A 201 -3.97 3.83 -1.93
CA ILE A 201 -3.23 5.10 -2.08
C ILE A 201 -2.64 5.56 -0.75
N ILE A 202 -3.38 5.47 0.36
CA ILE A 202 -2.85 5.82 1.68
C ILE A 202 -1.69 4.90 2.06
N ASN A 203 -1.81 3.60 1.83
CA ASN A 203 -0.72 2.66 2.09
C ASN A 203 0.52 2.94 1.22
N MET A 204 0.32 3.30 -0.05
CA MET A 204 1.39 3.74 -0.94
C MET A 204 2.06 5.02 -0.43
N LEU A 205 1.28 6.03 -0.01
CA LEU A 205 1.78 7.29 0.53
C LEU A 205 2.64 7.08 1.78
N VAL A 206 2.23 6.18 2.68
CA VAL A 206 3.04 5.82 3.85
C VAL A 206 4.37 5.18 3.46
N SER A 207 4.38 4.28 2.46
CA SER A 207 5.63 3.72 1.94
C SER A 207 6.52 4.79 1.29
N MET A 208 5.94 5.71 0.51
CA MET A 208 6.69 6.81 -0.10
C MET A 208 7.26 7.78 0.93
N ALA A 209 6.56 8.01 2.04
CA ALA A 209 7.04 8.85 3.14
C ALA A 209 8.15 8.18 3.96
N THR A 210 8.24 6.84 3.93
CA THR A 210 9.19 6.07 4.73
C THR A 210 10.29 5.47 3.86
N ILE A 211 10.05 4.30 3.28
CA ILE A 211 10.97 3.61 2.39
C ILE A 211 10.20 2.90 1.27
N GLY A 212 10.78 2.91 0.07
CA GLY A 212 10.27 2.15 -1.06
C GLY A 212 10.59 0.67 -0.89
N ASP A 213 9.57 -0.15 -0.67
CA ASP A 213 9.67 -1.62 -0.62
C ASP A 213 8.36 -2.21 -1.15
N HIS A 214 8.42 -3.03 -2.21
CA HIS A 214 7.23 -3.68 -2.78
C HIS A 214 6.51 -4.61 -1.79
N ARG A 215 7.16 -5.05 -0.70
CA ARG A 215 6.52 -5.82 0.38
C ARG A 215 5.38 -5.06 1.02
N PHE A 216 5.47 -3.73 1.11
CA PHE A 216 4.43 -2.92 1.73
C PHE A 216 3.14 -2.88 0.92
N ARG A 217 3.12 -3.39 -0.32
CA ARG A 217 1.88 -3.62 -1.07
C ARG A 217 1.08 -4.82 -0.56
N LEU A 218 1.70 -5.79 0.12
CA LEU A 218 1.03 -7.04 0.54
C LEU A 218 -0.25 -6.82 1.35
N PRO A 219 -0.30 -5.93 2.36
CA PRO A 219 -1.51 -5.70 3.15
C PRO A 219 -2.70 -5.22 2.33
N VAL A 220 -2.46 -4.60 1.17
CA VAL A 220 -3.51 -4.07 0.27
C VAL A 220 -3.60 -4.80 -1.06
N ALA A 221 -2.84 -5.89 -1.25
CA ALA A 221 -2.78 -6.62 -2.51
C ALA A 221 -4.15 -7.18 -2.90
N GLY A 222 -4.95 -7.67 -1.95
CA GLY A 222 -6.30 -8.16 -2.21
C GLY A 222 -7.23 -7.08 -2.78
N LEU A 223 -7.13 -5.84 -2.30
CA LEU A 223 -7.91 -4.71 -2.83
C LEU A 223 -7.44 -4.30 -4.23
N SER A 224 -6.13 -4.33 -4.47
CA SER A 224 -5.57 -4.04 -5.79
C SER A 224 -5.99 -5.11 -6.81
N LEU A 225 -5.89 -6.39 -6.45
CA LEU A 225 -6.33 -7.51 -7.29
C LEU A 225 -7.84 -7.49 -7.53
N PHE A 226 -8.64 -7.11 -6.54
CA PHE A 226 -10.07 -6.90 -6.72
C PHE A 226 -10.36 -5.88 -7.82
N LEU A 227 -9.73 -4.69 -7.76
CA LEU A 227 -9.91 -3.66 -8.78
C LEU A 227 -9.42 -4.14 -10.16
N GLN A 228 -8.24 -4.76 -10.23
CA GLN A 228 -7.74 -5.34 -11.48
C GLN A 228 -8.71 -6.39 -12.06
N GLY A 229 -9.25 -7.25 -11.20
CA GLY A 229 -10.23 -8.27 -11.56
C GLY A 229 -11.52 -7.69 -12.13
N VAL A 230 -12.03 -6.60 -11.56
CA VAL A 230 -13.18 -5.87 -12.13
C VAL A 230 -12.86 -5.33 -13.52
N GLY A 231 -11.67 -4.73 -13.70
CA GLY A 231 -11.21 -4.23 -14.99
C GLY A 231 -11.14 -5.32 -16.06
N LEU A 232 -10.50 -6.44 -15.72
CA LEU A 232 -10.37 -7.60 -16.61
C LEU A 232 -11.73 -8.24 -16.91
N ALA A 233 -12.57 -8.44 -15.90
CA ALA A 233 -13.90 -9.01 -16.06
C ALA A 233 -14.76 -8.16 -17.00
N TRP A 234 -14.72 -6.83 -16.89
CA TRP A 234 -15.44 -5.94 -17.80
C TRP A 234 -14.89 -5.95 -19.23
N ALA A 235 -13.56 -6.07 -19.37
CA ALA A 235 -12.91 -6.16 -20.68
C ALA A 235 -13.30 -7.43 -21.44
N PHE A 236 -13.35 -8.57 -20.75
CA PHE A 236 -13.51 -9.89 -21.38
C PHE A 236 -14.91 -10.51 -21.23
N SER A 237 -15.76 -10.04 -20.32
CA SER A 237 -17.11 -10.57 -20.11
C SER A 237 -18.20 -9.61 -20.53
N LYS A 238 -18.93 -9.97 -21.60
CA LYS A 238 -20.13 -9.25 -22.05
C LYS A 238 -21.21 -9.20 -20.96
N ARG A 239 -21.34 -10.26 -20.15
CA ARG A 239 -22.31 -10.34 -19.05
C ARG A 239 -22.03 -9.29 -17.97
N VAL A 240 -20.77 -9.19 -17.53
CA VAL A 240 -20.36 -8.19 -16.52
C VAL A 240 -20.55 -6.78 -17.07
N ARG A 241 -20.23 -6.56 -18.34
CA ARG A 241 -20.45 -5.27 -19.02
C ARG A 241 -21.91 -4.84 -18.97
N ARG A 242 -22.84 -5.70 -19.41
CA ARG A 242 -24.29 -5.44 -19.42
C ARG A 242 -24.85 -5.17 -18.04
N SER A 243 -24.32 -5.87 -17.03
CA SER A 243 -24.84 -5.70 -15.69
C SER A 243 -24.41 -4.40 -15.02
N ILE A 244 -23.16 -3.99 -15.24
CA ILE A 244 -22.65 -2.71 -14.73
C ILE A 244 -23.26 -1.52 -15.48
N THR A 245 -23.62 -1.66 -16.75
CA THR A 245 -24.32 -0.61 -17.52
C THR A 245 -25.82 -0.52 -17.21
N GLY A 246 -26.34 -1.39 -16.34
CA GLY A 246 -27.75 -1.37 -15.94
C GLY A 246 -28.73 -1.94 -16.97
N GLU A 247 -28.24 -2.52 -18.07
CA GLU A 247 -29.07 -3.26 -19.04
C GLU A 247 -29.62 -4.55 -18.43
N GLU A 248 -28.86 -5.15 -17.53
CA GLU A 248 -29.25 -6.32 -16.75
C GLU A 248 -29.00 -5.99 -15.28
N LYS A 249 -30.00 -5.45 -14.57
CA LYS A 249 -29.87 -5.18 -13.13
C LYS A 249 -29.35 -6.45 -12.46
N LEU A 250 -28.13 -6.41 -11.93
CA LEU A 250 -27.62 -7.39 -10.97
C LEU A 250 -28.55 -7.27 -9.75
N LEU A 251 -29.67 -7.98 -9.81
CA LEU A 251 -30.52 -8.25 -8.67
C LEU A 251 -29.67 -9.08 -7.73
N TRP A 252 -28.90 -8.40 -6.88
CA TRP A 252 -28.45 -8.97 -5.63
C TRP A 252 -29.72 -9.32 -4.85
N LYS A 253 -30.30 -10.49 -5.12
CA LYS A 253 -31.56 -10.97 -4.53
C LYS A 253 -31.53 -10.92 -2.99
N SER A 254 -30.35 -10.88 -2.38
CA SER A 254 -30.15 -10.76 -0.94
C SER A 254 -30.27 -9.33 -0.37
N LEU A 255 -30.28 -8.28 -1.21
CA LEU A 255 -30.29 -6.87 -0.78
C LEU A 255 -31.58 -6.11 -1.15
N THR A 256 -32.54 -6.75 -1.83
CA THR A 256 -33.89 -6.22 -1.95
C THR A 256 -34.55 -6.24 -0.57
N ARG A 257 -34.48 -5.10 0.12
CA ARG A 257 -35.29 -4.81 1.29
C ARG A 257 -36.75 -4.87 0.84
N THR A 258 -37.44 -5.94 1.21
CA THR A 258 -38.90 -6.01 1.11
C THR A 258 -39.46 -4.98 2.10
N THR A 259 -39.64 -3.74 1.64
CA THR A 259 -40.46 -2.76 2.36
C THR A 259 -41.92 -3.13 2.13
N ASN A 260 -42.36 -4.21 2.80
CA ASN A 260 -43.78 -4.40 3.08
C ASN A 260 -44.08 -3.52 4.31
N LEU A 261 -44.42 -2.26 4.06
CA LEU A 261 -45.15 -1.49 5.05
C LEU A 261 -46.62 -1.86 4.90
N PRO A 262 -47.27 -2.43 5.94
CA PRO A 262 -48.73 -2.57 5.93
C PRO A 262 -49.36 -1.18 6.01
N VAL A 263 -50.35 -0.95 5.14
CA VAL A 263 -51.29 0.17 5.20
C VAL A 263 -52.23 -0.03 6.38
#